data_AF-A0A540PG00-F1
#
_entry.id   AF-A0A540PG00-F1
#
_cell.length_a   1.000
_cell.length_b   1.000
_cell.length_c   1.000
_cell.angle_alpha   90.00
_cell.angle_beta   90.00
_cell.angle_gamma   90.00
#
_symmetry.space_group_name_H-M   'P 1'
#
loop_
_entity.id
_entity.type
_entity.pdbx_description
1 polymer ?
#
loop_
_entity_poly.entity_id
_entity_poly.type
_entity_poly.pdbx_seq_one_letter_code
_entity_poly.pdbx_strand_id
1 'polypeptide(L)' 'MSRTVIDLDDQMVAEAMRIYGTTIKAKAVRMAMEDAVKRHLRREFAEAVKSGELDFSEIITSTGPKDMDGTSDTGGAAA' A
#
# COMPACT_ATOMS: atom_id res chain seq x y z
N MET A 1 20.13 3.55 9.21
CA MET A 1 19.40 4.78 9.56
C MET A 1 20.40 5.91 9.76
N SER A 2 20.20 7.04 9.08
CA SER A 2 20.98 8.26 9.32
C SER A 2 20.44 9.01 10.55
N ARG A 3 21.33 9.73 11.27
CA ARG A 3 20.92 10.70 12.29
C ARG A 3 20.85 12.05 11.62
N THR A 4 19.68 12.67 11.66
CA THR A 4 19.45 14.02 11.15
C THR A 4 19.09 14.91 12.32
N VAL A 5 19.63 16.13 12.35
CA VAL A 5 19.30 17.15 13.35
C VAL A 5 18.41 18.17 12.66
N ILE A 6 17.20 18.37 13.20
CA ILE A 6 16.21 19.33 12.73
C ILE A 6 15.57 20.00 13.95
N ASP A 7 15.20 21.27 13.80
CA ASP A 7 14.41 21.97 14.80
C ASP A 7 12.92 21.67 14.61
N LEU A 8 12.24 21.41 15.72
CA LEU A 8 10.84 21.02 15.75
C LEU A 8 10.13 21.80 16.86
N ASP A 9 8.87 22.13 16.63
CA ASP A 9 8.01 22.68 17.67
C ASP A 9 7.68 21.60 18.73
N ASP A 10 8.09 21.86 19.96
CA ASP A 10 7.89 20.97 21.09
C ASP A 10 6.41 20.76 21.42
N GLN A 11 5.54 21.74 21.16
CA GLN A 11 4.09 21.55 21.36
C GLN A 11 3.54 20.54 20.37
N MET A 12 3.90 20.68 19.09
CA MET A 12 3.48 19.76 18.03
C MET A 12 4.00 18.33 18.27
N VAL A 13 5.25 18.19 18.72
CA VAL A 13 5.82 16.89 19.08
C VAL A 13 5.08 16.27 20.28
N ALA A 14 4.71 17.08 21.28
CA ALA A 14 3.92 16.61 22.41
C ALA A 14 2.51 16.15 22.00
N GLU A 15 1.89 16.83 21.03
CA GLU A 15 0.62 16.39 20.45
C GLU A 15 0.76 15.06 19.71
N ALA A 16 1.79 14.92 18.86
CA ALA A 16 2.08 13.66 18.18
C ALA A 16 2.33 12.52 19.18
N MET A 17 3.08 12.78 20.24
CA MET A 17 3.31 11.82 21.33
C MET A 17 2.00 11.37 21.98
N ARG A 18 1.05 12.28 22.19
CA ARG A 18 -0.29 12.00 22.72
C ARG A 18 -1.13 11.16 21.75
N ILE A 19 -1.19 11.56 20.49
CA ILE A 19 -1.95 10.88 19.43
C ILE A 19 -1.46 9.44 19.23
N TYR A 20 -0.14 9.25 19.20
CA TYR A 20 0.48 7.96 18.96
C TYR A 20 0.78 7.16 20.24
N GLY A 21 0.40 7.68 21.41
CA GLY A 21 0.60 7.00 22.71
C GLY A 21 2.05 6.66 23.02
N THR A 22 2.99 7.56 22.69
CA THR A 22 4.42 7.32 22.92
C THR A 22 5.08 8.41 23.76
N THR A 23 6.05 8.01 24.58
CA THR A 23 6.86 8.90 25.42
C THR A 23 8.18 9.30 24.75
N ILE A 24 8.49 8.75 23.57
CA ILE A 24 9.77 8.97 22.88
C ILE A 24 9.57 9.93 21.70
N LYS A 25 10.15 11.13 21.77
CA LYS A 25 10.06 12.17 20.71
C LYS A 25 10.42 11.62 19.32
N ALA A 26 11.55 10.93 19.20
CA ALA A 26 12.00 10.36 17.93
C ALA A 26 11.03 9.31 17.35
N LYS A 27 10.32 8.57 18.22
CA LYS A 27 9.33 7.59 17.80
C LYS A 27 8.06 8.28 17.30
N ALA A 28 7.60 9.32 18.01
CA ALA A 28 6.45 10.13 17.59
C ALA A 28 6.68 10.76 16.21
N VAL A 29 7.85 11.36 15.98
CA VAL A 29 8.21 11.97 14.69
C VAL A 29 8.23 10.93 13.58
N ARG A 30 8.83 9.75 13.82
CA ARG A 30 8.86 8.68 12.82
C ARG A 30 7.45 8.21 12.44
N MET A 31 6.60 7.95 13.43
CA MET A 31 5.22 7.51 13.17
C MET A 31 4.41 8.58 12.44
N ALA A 32 4.56 9.85 12.83
CA ALA A 32 3.91 10.97 12.14
C ALA A 32 4.35 11.06 10.66
N MET A 33 5.64 10.91 10.39
CA MET A 33 6.18 10.93 9.02
C MET A 33 5.68 9.72 8.21
N GLU A 34 5.69 8.52 8.78
CA GLU A 34 5.17 7.32 8.11
C GLU A 34 3.69 7.45 7.75
N ASP A 35 2.88 7.99 8.66
CA ASP A 35 1.47 8.22 8.42
C ASP A 35 1.21 9.28 7.34
N ALA A 36 1.98 10.37 7.35
CA ALA A 36 1.89 11.41 6.34
C ALA A 36 2.26 10.87 4.95
N VAL A 37 3.37 10.13 4.85
CA VAL A 37 3.82 9.50 3.60
C VAL A 37 2.82 8.46 3.11
N LYS A 38 2.36 7.55 3.97
CA LYS A 38 1.33 6.56 3.60
C LYS A 38 0.04 7.20 3.15
N ARG A 39 -0.40 8.30 3.79
CA ARG A 39 -1.59 9.04 3.36
C ARG A 39 -1.39 9.69 1.99
N HIS A 40 -0.20 10.20 1.69
CA HIS A 40 0.11 10.76 0.38
C HIS A 40 0.13 9.68 -0.70
N LEU A 41 0.85 8.58 -0.47
CA LEU A 41 0.91 7.43 -1.38
C LEU A 41 -0.47 6.83 -1.64
N ARG A 42 -1.36 6.77 -0.64
CA ARG A 42 -2.74 6.32 -0.85
C ARG A 42 -3.54 7.26 -1.77
N ARG A 43 -3.27 8.57 -1.73
CA ARG A 43 -3.92 9.52 -2.65
C ARG A 43 -3.37 9.38 -4.04
N GLU A 44 -2.06 9.30 -4.20
CA GLU A 44 -1.43 9.08 -5.51
C GLU A 44 -1.86 7.76 -6.12
N PHE A 45 -1.95 6.69 -5.32
CA PHE A 45 -2.47 5.40 -5.75
C PHE A 45 -3.95 5.51 -6.16
N ALA A 46 -4.79 6.18 -5.39
CA ALA A 46 -6.20 6.37 -5.75
C ALA A 46 -6.37 7.21 -7.02
N GLU A 47 -5.55 8.24 -7.21
CA GLU A 47 -5.52 9.03 -8.44
C GLU A 47 -4.98 8.21 -9.63
N ALA A 48 -3.96 7.36 -9.44
CA ALA A 48 -3.43 6.47 -10.48
C ALA A 48 -4.41 5.36 -10.90
N VAL A 49 -5.17 4.82 -9.94
CA VAL A 49 -6.30 3.91 -10.21
C VAL A 49 -7.39 4.63 -11.00
N LYS A 50 -7.68 5.88 -10.66
CA LYS A 50 -8.72 6.69 -11.32
C LYS A 50 -8.29 7.22 -12.68
N SER A 51 -6.99 7.47 -12.89
CA SER A 51 -6.41 7.90 -14.17
C SER A 51 -6.17 6.74 -15.15
N GLY A 52 -6.38 5.49 -14.70
CA GLY A 52 -6.34 4.30 -15.56
C GLY A 52 -4.93 3.75 -15.83
N GLU A 53 -3.94 4.06 -14.99
CA GLU A 53 -2.55 3.61 -15.19
C GLU A 53 -2.23 2.28 -14.47
N LEU A 54 -3.11 1.84 -13.57
CA LEU A 54 -3.10 0.46 -13.05
C LEU A 54 -4.11 -0.37 -13.84
N ASP A 55 -3.61 -1.08 -14.85
CA ASP A 55 -4.40 -1.99 -15.67
C ASP A 55 -4.75 -3.27 -14.89
N PHE A 56 -5.86 -3.23 -14.15
CA PHE A 56 -6.41 -4.42 -13.48
C PHE A 56 -7.09 -5.41 -14.45
N SER A 57 -7.07 -5.15 -15.76
CA SER A 57 -7.64 -6.10 -16.74
C SER A 57 -6.94 -7.46 -16.71
N GLU A 58 -5.64 -7.51 -16.38
CA GLU A 58 -4.87 -8.74 -16.31
C GLU A 58 -5.26 -9.61 -15.09
N ILE A 59 -5.59 -8.99 -13.95
CA ILE A 59 -6.04 -9.69 -12.73
C ILE A 59 -7.47 -10.23 -12.92
N ILE A 60 -8.37 -9.46 -13.54
CA ILE A 60 -9.74 -9.90 -13.82
C ILE A 60 -9.74 -11.10 -14.79
N THR A 61 -8.84 -11.11 -15.78
CA THR A 61 -8.74 -12.21 -16.75
C THR A 61 -8.17 -13.49 -16.11
N SER A 62 -7.25 -13.37 -15.14
CA SER A 62 -6.66 -14.54 -14.46
C SER A 62 -7.56 -15.19 -13.40
N THR A 63 -8.49 -14.45 -12.79
CA THR A 63 -9.37 -14.97 -11.72
C THR A 63 -10.86 -14.80 -12.05
N GLY A 64 -11.20 -14.67 -13.34
CA GLY A 64 -12.59 -14.75 -13.79
C GLY A 64 -13.19 -16.13 -13.48
N PRO A 65 -14.53 -16.25 -13.34
CA PRO A 65 -15.17 -17.53 -13.07
C PRO A 65 -14.69 -18.55 -14.10
N LYS A 66 -14.03 -19.63 -13.65
CA LYS A 66 -13.78 -20.79 -14.51
C LYS A 66 -15.15 -21.30 -14.92
N ASP A 67 -15.54 -21.06 -16.17
CA ASP A 67 -16.56 -21.85 -16.82
C ASP A 67 -16.05 -23.30 -16.78
N MET A 68 -16.57 -24.06 -15.81
CA MET A 68 -16.38 -25.50 -15.66
C MET A 68 -17.24 -26.22 -16.70
N ASP A 69 -17.20 -25.79 -17.96
CA ASP A 69 -17.91 -26.45 -19.04
C ASP A 69 -16.94 -27.41 -19.71
N GLY A 70 -17.13 -28.68 -19.33
CA GLY A 70 -16.26 -29.79 -19.68
C GLY A 70 -16.08 -29.95 -21.18
N THR A 71 -14.84 -29.84 -21.62
CA THR A 71 -14.39 -30.49 -22.85
C THR A 71 -12.92 -30.85 -22.69
N SER A 72 -12.64 -32.04 -22.15
CA SER A 72 -11.32 -32.64 -22.24
C SER A 72 -11.09 -33.04 -23.69
N ASP A 73 -10.26 -32.26 -24.37
CA ASP A 73 -9.87 -32.44 -25.75
C ASP A 73 -9.27 -33.83 -25.99
N THR A 74 -9.66 -34.40 -27.12
CA THR A 74 -9.30 -35.74 -27.57
C THR A 74 -7.97 -35.63 -28.31
N GLY A 75 -6.94 -36.36 -27.86
CA GLY A 75 -5.67 -36.42 -28.59
C GLY A 75 -4.75 -37.51 -28.04
N GLY A 76 -4.79 -38.68 -28.67
CA GLY A 76 -3.99 -39.84 -28.29
C GLY A 76 -2.49 -39.75 -28.64
N ALA A 77 -1.70 -40.55 -27.94
CA ALA A 77 -0.41 -41.05 -28.41
C ALA A 77 0.02 -42.32 -27.63
N ALA A 78 0.20 -43.40 -28.39
CA ALA A 78 1.16 -44.51 -28.22
C ALA A 78 1.16 -45.37 -26.93
N ALA A 79 0.70 -46.63 -27.08
CA ALA A 79 1.47 -47.86 -26.79
C ALA A 79 0.75 -49.07 -27.39
#